data_AF-A0A1U7YMY3-F1
#
_entry.id   AF-A0A1U7YMY3-F1
#
_cell.length_a   1.000
_cell.length_b   1.000
_cell.length_c   1.000
_cell.angle_alpha   90.00
_cell.angle_beta   90.00
_cell.angle_gamma   90.00
#
_symmetry.space_group_name_H-M   'P 1'
#
loop_
_entity.id
_entity.type
_entity.pdbx_description
1 polymer ?
#
loop_
_entity_poly.entity_id
_entity_poly.type
_entity_poly.pdbx_seq_one_letter_code
_entity_poly.pdbx_strand_id
1 'polypeptide(L)'
;MVRANRHKTVETLVDKFSIIIHLYLSCTGFYGKRKDIDFKTTKAYIEKPVTDPLDIQWMVAEIPQQKEGSLDCGVFVAAFAEYVILGDLAIPKEDLSDIDQHRRRYGALLWDYATKKQEDKSISESEITGRLERRKGAPAKNERTRVQRKKNRLLCS
;
A
#
# COMPACT_ATOMS: atom_id res chain seq x y z
N MET A 1 26.40 -7.06 16.24
CA MET A 1 27.43 -6.88 15.20
C MET A 1 26.93 -7.47 13.88
N VAL A 2 26.09 -6.73 13.15
CA VAL A 2 25.62 -7.16 11.81
C VAL A 2 26.75 -6.91 10.81
N ARG A 3 27.15 -7.99 10.13
CA ARG A 3 28.34 -8.10 9.27
C ARG A 3 28.35 -7.03 8.15
N ALA A 4 29.45 -6.27 8.08
CA ALA A 4 29.73 -5.25 7.05
C ALA A 4 29.56 -5.73 5.59
N ASN A 5 29.70 -7.03 5.31
CA ASN A 5 29.50 -7.57 3.96
C ASN A 5 28.04 -7.57 3.46
N ARG A 6 27.04 -7.45 4.35
CA ARG A 6 25.62 -7.37 3.91
C ARG A 6 25.27 -5.98 3.36
N HIS A 7 26.02 -4.95 3.77
CA HIS A 7 25.75 -3.57 3.38
C HIS A 7 26.03 -3.35 1.88
N LYS A 8 27.20 -3.77 1.39
CA LYS A 8 27.59 -3.61 -0.02
C LYS A 8 26.68 -4.34 -1.00
N THR A 9 26.22 -5.54 -0.63
CA THR A 9 25.27 -6.29 -1.48
C THR A 9 23.93 -5.57 -1.56
N VAL A 10 23.44 -5.03 -0.45
CA VAL A 10 22.20 -4.25 -0.42
C VAL A 10 22.35 -2.97 -1.23
N GLU A 11 23.42 -2.19 -1.04
CA GLU A 11 23.73 -1.00 -1.85
C GLU A 11 23.73 -1.32 -3.34
N THR A 12 24.48 -2.35 -3.76
CA THR A 12 24.55 -2.77 -5.17
C THR A 12 23.18 -3.16 -5.74
N LEU A 13 22.30 -3.76 -4.94
CA LEU A 13 20.95 -4.10 -5.37
C LEU A 13 20.06 -2.86 -5.47
N VAL A 14 20.11 -1.97 -4.47
CA VAL A 14 19.35 -0.71 -4.44
C VAL A 14 19.73 0.16 -5.63
N ASP A 15 21.02 0.26 -5.96
CA ASP A 15 21.51 0.99 -7.14
C ASP A 15 20.88 0.43 -8.42
N LYS A 16 20.86 -0.89 -8.60
CA LYS A 16 20.22 -1.52 -9.77
C LYS A 16 18.72 -1.25 -9.83
N PHE A 17 18.04 -1.31 -8.69
CA PHE A 17 16.62 -1.01 -8.63
C PHE A 17 16.32 0.45 -8.94
N SER A 18 17.16 1.38 -8.51
CA SER A 18 16.98 2.81 -8.80
C SER A 18 16.92 3.10 -10.30
N ILE A 19 17.73 2.40 -11.11
CA ILE A 19 17.75 2.50 -12.57
C ILE A 19 16.53 1.79 -13.18
N ILE A 20 16.26 0.54 -12.78
CA ILE A 20 15.15 -0.25 -13.35
C ILE A 20 13.81 0.43 -13.09
N ILE A 21 13.59 0.96 -11.88
CA ILE A 21 12.38 1.67 -11.53
C ILE A 21 12.23 2.95 -12.37
N HIS A 22 13.28 3.76 -12.49
CA HIS A 22 13.23 4.98 -13.31
C HIS A 22 12.90 4.68 -14.77
N LEU A 23 13.56 3.67 -15.35
CA LEU A 23 13.33 3.22 -16.71
C LEU A 23 11.89 2.73 -16.89
N TYR A 24 11.38 1.91 -15.97
CA TYR A 24 10.02 1.38 -16.03
C TYR A 24 8.96 2.49 -15.99
N LEU A 25 9.10 3.45 -15.06
CA LEU A 25 8.18 4.59 -14.96
C LEU A 25 8.21 5.45 -16.23
N SER A 26 9.40 5.64 -16.80
CA SER A 26 9.56 6.39 -18.04
C SER A 26 8.95 5.67 -19.26
N CYS A 27 9.25 4.38 -19.45
CA CYS A 27 8.74 3.57 -20.56
C CYS A 27 7.21 3.40 -20.52
N THR A 28 6.61 3.37 -19.34
CA THR A 28 5.14 3.29 -19.19
C THR A 28 4.43 4.64 -19.41
N GLY A 29 5.20 5.72 -19.62
CA GLY A 29 4.69 7.08 -19.72
C GLY A 29 4.07 7.57 -18.41
N PHE A 30 4.47 7.01 -17.26
CA PHE A 30 3.89 7.32 -15.94
C PHE A 30 3.90 8.82 -15.65
N TYR A 31 5.06 9.46 -15.85
CA TYR A 31 5.25 10.88 -15.60
C TYR A 31 4.38 11.78 -16.49
N GLY A 32 4.09 11.37 -17.73
CA GLY A 32 3.20 12.11 -18.63
C GLY A 32 1.72 11.95 -18.30
N LYS A 33 1.34 10.88 -17.59
CA LYS A 33 -0.05 10.60 -17.18
C LYS A 33 -0.42 11.32 -15.88
N ARG A 34 0.56 11.65 -15.04
CA ARG A 34 0.36 12.27 -13.72
C ARG A 34 0.40 13.79 -13.86
N LYS A 35 -0.75 14.45 -13.67
CA LYS A 35 -0.86 15.92 -13.69
C LYS A 35 -0.29 16.57 -12.42
N ASP A 36 -0.19 15.80 -11.35
CA ASP A 36 0.33 16.17 -10.04
C ASP A 36 1.86 16.06 -9.95
N ILE A 37 2.52 15.53 -11.00
CA ILE A 37 3.98 15.44 -11.05
C ILE A 37 4.49 16.32 -12.18
N ASP A 38 5.17 17.40 -11.81
CA ASP A 38 5.81 18.25 -12.81
C ASP A 38 7.17 17.71 -13.24
N PHE A 39 7.14 16.65 -14.04
CA PHE A 39 8.35 16.00 -14.56
C PHE A 39 9.22 16.95 -15.40
N LYS A 40 8.61 17.94 -16.08
CA LYS A 40 9.30 18.86 -16.99
C LYS A 40 9.94 20.06 -16.28
N THR A 41 9.52 20.38 -15.05
CA THR A 41 10.11 21.48 -14.27
C THR A 41 10.85 21.02 -13.00
N THR A 42 10.68 19.76 -12.59
CA THR A 42 11.34 19.22 -11.40
C THR A 42 12.77 18.78 -11.69
N LYS A 43 13.76 19.49 -11.13
CA LYS A 43 15.21 19.21 -11.31
C LYS A 43 15.62 17.77 -10.98
N ALA A 44 14.88 17.07 -10.13
CA ALA A 44 15.15 15.67 -9.81
C ALA A 44 14.92 14.73 -11.01
N TYR A 45 14.12 15.16 -11.99
CA TYR A 45 13.69 14.36 -13.15
C TYR A 45 13.99 15.00 -14.51
N ILE A 46 14.14 16.33 -14.60
CA ILE A 46 14.53 17.04 -15.82
C ILE A 46 15.93 16.62 -16.28
N GLU A 47 16.12 16.49 -17.59
CA GLU A 47 17.42 16.33 -18.28
C GLU A 47 18.23 15.08 -17.89
N LYS A 48 17.77 14.32 -16.90
CA LYS A 48 18.31 13.02 -16.59
C LYS A 48 17.93 12.05 -17.69
N PRO A 49 18.88 11.41 -18.38
CA PRO A 49 18.56 10.30 -19.26
C PRO A 49 17.80 9.23 -18.47
N VAL A 50 16.91 8.50 -19.14
CA VAL A 50 16.11 7.42 -18.52
C VAL A 50 16.93 6.27 -17.92
N THR A 51 18.24 6.25 -18.17
CA THR A 51 19.22 5.34 -17.58
C THR A 51 19.84 5.86 -16.30
N ASP A 52 19.65 7.14 -15.96
CA ASP A 52 20.16 7.70 -14.71
C ASP A 52 19.40 7.11 -13.52
N PRO A 53 20.11 6.73 -12.46
CA PRO A 53 19.48 6.25 -11.24
C PRO A 53 18.64 7.35 -10.59
N LEU A 54 17.54 6.94 -9.96
CA LEU A 54 16.86 7.79 -8.97
C LEU A 54 17.84 8.15 -7.85
N ASP A 55 17.68 9.35 -7.29
CA ASP A 55 18.44 9.76 -6.13
C ASP A 55 18.10 8.84 -4.93
N ILE A 56 19.13 8.25 -4.31
CA ILE A 56 18.98 7.32 -3.20
C ILE A 56 19.30 8.07 -1.91
N GLN A 57 18.28 8.27 -1.09
CA GLN A 57 18.46 8.82 0.25
C GLN A 57 18.53 7.68 1.26
N TRP A 58 19.73 7.48 1.82
CA TRP A 58 19.95 6.53 2.90
C TRP A 58 19.47 7.12 4.22
N MET A 59 18.59 6.40 4.91
CA MET A 59 18.15 6.81 6.25
C MET A 59 19.29 6.61 7.25
N VAL A 60 19.67 7.69 7.93
CA VAL A 60 20.76 7.70 8.92
C VAL A 60 20.26 7.31 10.32
N ALA A 61 18.95 7.45 10.57
CA ALA A 61 18.34 7.18 11.87
C ALA A 61 17.76 5.77 11.97
N GLU A 62 17.72 5.24 13.20
CA GLU A 62 16.98 4.02 13.49
C GLU A 62 15.48 4.26 13.27
N ILE A 63 14.91 3.56 12.30
CA ILE A 63 13.46 3.57 12.05
C ILE A 63 12.80 2.76 13.17
N PRO A 64 11.80 3.32 13.87
CA PRO A 64 11.01 2.56 14.83
C PRO A 64 10.36 1.35 14.14
N GLN A 65 10.54 0.18 14.73
CA GLN A 65 9.96 -1.06 14.22
C GLN A 65 8.90 -1.58 15.19
N GLN A 66 7.81 -2.10 14.62
CA GLN A 66 6.81 -2.81 15.41
C GLN A 66 7.43 -4.03 16.12
N LYS A 67 6.93 -4.34 17.31
CA LYS A 67 7.33 -5.56 18.01
C LYS A 67 6.78 -6.78 17.28
N GLU A 68 7.52 -7.88 17.28
CA GLU A 68 7.04 -9.15 16.74
C GLU A 68 5.72 -9.55 17.43
N GLY A 69 4.73 -9.95 16.63
CA GLY A 69 3.38 -10.29 17.12
C GLY A 69 2.45 -9.09 17.34
N SER A 70 2.91 -7.85 17.16
CA SER A 70 2.02 -6.67 17.13
C SER A 70 1.18 -6.64 15.85
N LEU A 71 -0.04 -6.12 15.96
CA LEU A 71 -0.97 -5.88 14.84
C LEU A 71 -0.95 -4.41 14.36
N ASP A 72 0.11 -3.66 14.68
CA ASP A 72 0.19 -2.22 14.47
C ASP A 72 0.95 -1.81 13.21
N CYS A 73 1.23 -2.75 12.29
CA CYS A 73 2.02 -2.48 11.09
C CYS A 73 1.50 -1.28 10.29
N GLY A 74 0.18 -1.12 10.19
CA GLY A 74 -0.45 0.01 9.51
C GLY A 74 -0.16 1.35 10.18
N VAL A 75 -0.05 1.39 11.51
CA VAL A 75 0.28 2.61 12.27
C VAL A 75 1.71 3.04 11.99
N PHE A 76 2.65 2.08 12.01
CA PHE A 76 4.07 2.35 11.71
C PHE A 76 4.26 2.83 10.26
N VAL A 77 3.56 2.21 9.29
CA VAL A 77 3.62 2.64 7.88
C VAL A 77 3.01 4.03 7.69
N ALA A 78 1.87 4.32 8.32
CA ALA A 78 1.22 5.63 8.23
C ALA A 78 2.09 6.74 8.84
N ALA A 79 2.67 6.49 10.02
CA ALA A 79 3.61 7.42 10.63
C ALA A 79 4.82 7.65 9.75
N PHE A 80 5.41 6.58 9.20
CA PHE A 80 6.52 6.72 8.27
C PHE A 80 6.18 7.60 7.06
N ALA A 81 5.03 7.40 6.44
CA ALA A 81 4.59 8.21 5.32
C ALA A 81 4.42 9.69 5.70
N GLU A 82 3.85 9.99 6.88
CA GLU A 82 3.66 11.35 7.35
C GLU A 82 4.99 12.08 7.55
N TYR A 83 5.97 11.45 8.20
CA TYR A 83 7.31 12.03 8.39
C TYR A 83 8.01 12.29 7.06
N VAL A 84 7.95 11.33 6.13
CA VAL A 84 8.52 11.49 4.78
C VAL A 84 7.88 12.67 4.04
N ILE A 85 6.56 12.87 4.18
CA ILE A 85 5.85 14.00 3.56
C ILE A 85 6.28 15.34 4.18
N LEU A 86 6.56 15.37 5.48
CA LEU A 86 7.05 16.56 6.19
C LEU A 86 8.53 16.87 5.88
N GLY A 87 9.23 15.95 5.22
CA GLY A 87 10.66 16.06 4.90
C GLY A 87 11.59 15.50 5.98
N ASP A 88 11.02 14.84 7.00
CA ASP A 88 11.76 14.24 8.09
C ASP A 88 12.04 12.77 7.80
N LEU A 89 13.32 12.43 7.64
CA LEU A 89 13.80 11.06 7.40
C LEU A 89 14.19 10.33 8.69
N ALA A 90 13.79 10.87 9.84
CA ALA A 90 14.03 10.28 11.14
C ALA A 90 12.75 10.37 11.96
N ILE A 91 12.32 9.24 12.51
CA ILE A 91 11.16 9.16 13.40
C ILE A 91 11.71 8.83 14.79
N PRO A 92 11.69 9.77 15.73
CA PRO A 92 12.03 9.49 17.12
C PRO A 92 11.19 8.33 17.65
N LYS A 93 11.80 7.42 18.42
CA LYS A 93 11.08 6.27 18.99
C LYS A 93 10.02 6.73 20.00
N GLU A 94 10.29 7.85 20.65
CA GLU A 94 9.45 8.55 21.60
C GLU A 94 8.13 8.98 20.94
N ASP A 95 8.18 9.36 19.66
CA ASP A 95 6.99 9.79 18.92
C ASP A 95 6.05 8.62 18.61
N LEU A 96 6.55 7.38 18.58
CA LEU A 96 5.74 6.17 18.43
C LEU A 96 5.56 5.39 19.74
N SER A 97 5.80 6.04 20.89
CA SER A 97 5.61 5.41 22.20
C SER A 97 4.14 5.18 22.56
N ASP A 98 3.24 6.09 22.16
CA ASP A 98 1.79 5.97 22.32
C ASP A 98 1.13 5.52 21.00
N ILE A 99 1.25 4.22 20.71
CA ILE A 99 0.65 3.60 19.52
C ILE A 99 -0.87 3.73 19.54
N ASP A 100 -1.50 3.71 20.72
CA ASP A 100 -2.95 3.80 20.83
C ASP A 100 -3.47 5.19 20.43
N GLN A 101 -2.75 6.26 20.80
CA GLN A 101 -3.04 7.61 20.34
C GLN A 101 -2.94 7.70 18.81
N HIS A 102 -1.88 7.14 18.21
CA HIS A 102 -1.70 7.14 16.76
C HIS A 102 -2.81 6.36 16.06
N ARG A 103 -3.19 5.19 16.59
CA ARG A 103 -4.27 4.37 16.05
C ARG A 103 -5.60 5.13 16.06
N ARG A 104 -5.91 5.86 17.13
CA ARG A 104 -7.11 6.71 17.21
C ARG A 104 -7.05 7.86 16.21
N ARG A 105 -5.92 8.56 16.10
CA ARG A 105 -5.76 9.67 15.15
C ARG A 105 -5.94 9.22 13.71
N TYR A 106 -5.20 8.20 13.29
CA TYR A 106 -5.31 7.67 11.92
C TYR A 106 -6.69 7.06 11.66
N GLY A 107 -7.28 6.37 12.65
CA GLY A 107 -8.64 5.87 12.56
C GLY A 107 -9.68 6.98 12.33
N ALA A 108 -9.57 8.09 13.06
CA ALA A 108 -10.46 9.24 12.89
C ALA A 108 -10.27 9.92 11.52
N LEU A 109 -9.03 10.08 11.05
CA LEU A 109 -8.74 10.64 9.73
C LEU A 109 -9.28 9.77 8.59
N LEU A 110 -9.09 8.45 8.69
CA LEU A 110 -9.62 7.48 7.71
C LEU A 110 -11.15 7.48 7.69
N TRP A 111 -11.78 7.58 8.87
CA TRP A 111 -13.23 7.68 8.98
C TRP A 111 -13.76 8.96 8.31
N ASP A 112 -13.20 10.12 8.66
CA ASP A 112 -13.59 11.42 8.08
C ASP A 112 -13.44 11.42 6.55
N TYR A 113 -12.32 10.91 6.04
CA TYR A 113 -12.10 10.76 4.61
C TYR A 113 -13.15 9.84 3.96
N ALA A 114 -13.43 8.68 4.55
CA ALA A 114 -14.42 7.75 4.02
C ALA A 114 -15.84 8.36 4.00
N THR A 115 -16.20 9.14 5.04
CA THR A 115 -17.47 9.86 5.10
C THR A 115 -17.57 10.91 3.99
N LYS A 116 -16.58 11.78 3.85
CA LYS A 116 -16.55 12.80 2.78
C LYS A 116 -16.60 12.16 1.39
N LYS A 117 -15.85 11.07 1.18
CA LYS A 117 -15.87 10.33 -0.09
C LYS A 117 -17.27 9.79 -0.43
N GLN A 118 -18.02 9.31 0.57
CA GLN A 118 -19.40 8.84 0.37
C GLN A 118 -20.36 9.99 0.04
N GLU A 119 -20.23 11.13 0.73
CA GLU A 119 -21.04 12.33 0.49
C GLU A 119 -20.81 12.90 -0.91
N ASP A 120 -19.55 13.00 -1.34
CA ASP A 120 -19.16 13.54 -2.64
C ASP A 120 -19.48 12.61 -3.82
N LYS A 121 -19.95 11.37 -3.54
CA LYS A 121 -20.18 10.29 -4.53
C LYS A 121 -18.98 10.08 -5.46
N SER A 122 -17.77 10.41 -4.99
CA SER A 122 -16.56 10.35 -5.79
C SER A 122 -16.10 8.90 -5.92
N ILE A 123 -15.89 8.46 -7.15
CA ILE A 123 -15.30 7.15 -7.45
C ILE A 123 -13.79 7.37 -7.53
N SER A 124 -13.04 6.65 -6.71
CA SER A 124 -11.58 6.66 -6.80
C SER A 124 -11.15 5.94 -8.09
N GLU A 125 -10.11 6.41 -8.76
CA GLU A 125 -9.56 5.70 -9.94
C GLU A 125 -9.18 4.23 -9.61
N SER A 126 -8.80 3.95 -8.36
CA SER A 126 -8.54 2.58 -7.88
C SER A 126 -9.77 1.66 -7.94
N GLU A 127 -10.97 2.22 -7.83
CA GLU A 127 -12.25 1.48 -7.92
C GLU A 127 -12.65 1.23 -9.38
N ILE A 128 -12.12 2.01 -10.33
CA ILE A 128 -12.34 1.82 -11.78
C ILE A 128 -11.69 0.51 -12.24
N THR A 129 -10.51 0.18 -11.70
CA THR A 129 -9.82 -1.11 -11.91
C THR A 129 -10.32 -2.25 -11.03
N GLY A 130 -11.26 -2.00 -10.11
CA GLY A 130 -11.54 -2.84 -8.94
C GLY A 130 -12.81 -3.68 -8.95
N ARG A 131 -13.62 -3.66 -10.01
CA ARG A 131 -14.50 -4.82 -10.29
C ARG A 131 -13.70 -5.83 -11.12
N LEU A 132 -12.69 -6.45 -10.50
CA LEU A 132 -12.51 -7.87 -10.76
C LEU A 132 -13.86 -8.50 -10.42
N GLU A 133 -14.66 -8.75 -11.47
CA GLU A 133 -15.93 -9.45 -11.43
C GLU A 133 -15.82 -10.59 -10.42
N ARG A 134 -16.25 -10.31 -9.19
CA ARG A 134 -16.50 -11.33 -8.19
C ARG A 134 -17.70 -12.04 -8.79
N ARG A 135 -17.44 -12.99 -9.70
CA ARG A 135 -18.47 -13.81 -10.33
C ARG A 135 -19.30 -14.31 -9.16
N LYS A 136 -20.49 -13.73 -8.99
CA LYS A 136 -21.53 -14.29 -8.15
C LYS A 136 -21.98 -15.54 -8.91
N GLY A 137 -21.16 -16.58 -8.84
CA GLY A 137 -21.60 -17.92 -9.16
C GLY A 137 -22.77 -18.18 -8.24
N ALA A 138 -23.95 -18.39 -8.84
CA ALA A 138 -25.12 -18.82 -8.12
C ALA A 138 -24.74 -19.99 -7.20
N PRO A 139 -25.30 -20.08 -5.97
CA PRO A 139 -24.97 -21.17 -5.08
C PRO A 139 -25.28 -22.49 -5.78
N ALA A 140 -24.31 -23.40 -5.79
CA ALA A 140 -24.46 -24.73 -6.36
C ALA A 140 -25.70 -25.39 -5.76
N LYS A 141 -26.66 -25.80 -6.62
CA LYS A 141 -27.78 -26.64 -6.20
C LYS A 141 -27.20 -27.96 -5.69
N ASN A 142 -27.16 -28.10 -4.38
CA ASN A 142 -26.84 -29.32 -3.68
C ASN A 142 -27.93 -30.36 -3.94
N GLU A 143 -27.60 -31.36 -4.76
CA GLU A 143 -28.49 -32.45 -5.18
C GLU A 143 -28.81 -33.47 -4.08
N ARG A 144 -28.46 -33.18 -2.81
CA ARG A 144 -28.71 -34.07 -1.67
C ARG A 144 -30.10 -33.93 -1.04
N THR A 145 -30.87 -32.89 -1.36
CA THR A 145 -32.18 -32.65 -0.72
C THR A 145 -33.37 -33.30 -1.44
N ARG A 146 -33.15 -33.95 -2.60
CA ARG A 146 -34.23 -34.61 -3.36
C ARG A 146 -34.54 -36.03 -2.88
N VAL A 147 -33.63 -36.66 -2.13
CA VAL A 147 -33.82 -38.03 -1.60
C VAL A 147 -34.60 -38.02 -0.27
N GLN A 148 -34.41 -37.02 0.60
CA GLN A 148 -35.17 -36.93 1.87
C GLN A 148 -36.65 -36.56 1.67
N ARG A 149 -37.00 -35.71 0.69
CA ARG A 149 -38.41 -35.29 0.49
C ARG A 149 -39.32 -36.38 -0.11
N LYS A 150 -38.75 -37.45 -0.69
CA LYS A 150 -39.53 -38.58 -1.22
C LYS A 150 -39.86 -39.64 -0.15
N LYS A 151 -39.12 -39.68 0.97
CA LYS A 151 -39.36 -40.65 2.06
C LYS A 151 -40.44 -40.20 3.07
N ASN A 152 -40.69 -38.90 3.23
CA ASN A 152 -41.72 -38.41 4.16
C ASN A 152 -43.11 -38.20 3.53
N ARG A 153 -43.36 -38.69 2.31
CA ARG A 153 -44.68 -38.62 1.65
C ARG A 153 -45.40 -39.97 1.53
N LEU A 154 -44.85 -41.04 2.11
CA LEU A 154 -45.40 -42.40 2.06
C LEU A 154 -45.71 -42.98 3.45
N LEU A 155 -45.81 -42.15 4.49
CA LEU A 155 -46.12 -42.58 5.87
C LEU A 155 -47.27 -41.79 6.52
N CYS A 156 -48.13 -41.18 5.70
CA CYS A 156 -49.44 -40.71 6.16
C CYS A 156 -50.46 -40.98 5.05
N SER A 157 -50.94 -42.23 5.03
CA SER A 157 -52.22 -42.67 4.44
C SER A 157 -52.84 -43.61 5.46
#